data_AF-A0AAV0WR90-F1
#
_entry.id   AF-A0AAV0WR90-F1
#
_cell.length_a   1.000
_cell.length_b   1.000
_cell.length_c   1.000
_cell.angle_alpha   90.00
_cell.angle_beta   90.00
_cell.angle_gamma   90.00
#
_symmetry.space_group_name_H-M   'P 1'
#
loop_
_entity.id
_entity.type
_entity.pdbx_description
1 polymer ?
#
loop_
_entity_poly.entity_id
_entity_poly.type
_entity_poly.pdbx_seq_one_letter_code
_entity_poly.pdbx_strand_id
1 'polypeptide(L)'
;MYYLKTRLQGQAAEVISTLSLTALNYKEAWSLLVNRYDNKRLIVQKHLHHLLSQPVINGKSVNALRSLLDITSKHLSALKVLELPVKHWDAILVYIVSNRLPSNIMQTWEIDSCRSTDLPS
;
A
#
# COMPACT_ATOMS: atom_id res chain seq x y z
N MET A 1 -27.25 -3.36 12.98
CA MET A 1 -27.07 -4.35 11.89
C MET A 1 -27.54 -3.86 10.53
N TYR A 2 -28.66 -3.13 10.41
CA TYR A 2 -29.10 -2.53 9.14
C TYR A 2 -28.00 -1.70 8.46
N TYR A 3 -27.37 -0.78 9.21
CA TYR A 3 -26.27 0.04 8.70
C TYR A 3 -25.05 -0.76 8.22
N LEU A 4 -24.75 -1.91 8.86
CA LEU A 4 -23.64 -2.77 8.44
C LEU A 4 -23.96 -3.42 7.08
N LYS A 5 -25.16 -4.01 6.94
CA LYS A 5 -25.57 -4.63 5.68
C LYS A 5 -25.63 -3.66 4.51
N THR A 6 -26.07 -2.41 4.73
CA THR A 6 -26.18 -1.41 3.66
C THR A 6 -24.84 -0.80 3.25
N ARG A 7 -23.78 -0.96 4.05
CA ARG A 7 -22.43 -0.47 3.76
C ARG A 7 -21.52 -1.51 3.12
N LEU A 8 -21.87 -2.79 3.21
CA LEU A 8 -21.09 -3.86 2.60
C LEU A 8 -21.49 -4.06 1.14
N GLN A 9 -20.51 -4.43 0.32
CA GLN A 9 -20.69 -4.69 -1.11
C GLN A 9 -19.96 -5.98 -1.51
N GLY A 10 -20.42 -6.61 -2.60
CA GLY A 10 -19.81 -7.82 -3.15
C GLY A 10 -19.67 -8.95 -2.13
N GLN A 11 -18.52 -9.62 -2.11
CA GLN A 11 -18.26 -10.77 -1.24
C GLN A 11 -18.41 -10.47 0.26
N ALA A 12 -18.13 -9.23 0.69
CA ALA A 12 -18.26 -8.89 2.11
C ALA A 12 -19.74 -8.84 2.54
N ALA A 13 -20.65 -8.44 1.65
CA ALA A 13 -22.09 -8.50 1.89
C ALA A 13 -22.61 -9.94 1.91
N GLU A 14 -22.06 -10.79 1.03
CA GLU A 14 -22.40 -12.21 0.93
C GLU A 14 -22.07 -12.97 2.22
N VAL A 15 -20.92 -12.69 2.85
CA VAL A 15 -20.46 -13.30 4.12
C VAL A 15 -21.48 -13.20 5.24
N ILE A 16 -22.26 -12.11 5.29
CA ILE A 16 -23.24 -11.86 6.36
C ILE A 16 -24.69 -11.87 5.85
N SER A 17 -24.90 -12.30 4.61
CA SER A 17 -26.20 -12.26 3.93
C SER A 17 -27.23 -13.14 4.63
N THR A 18 -26.82 -14.32 5.09
CA THR A 18 -27.64 -15.34 5.77
C THR A 18 -28.01 -14.97 7.21
N LEU A 19 -27.33 -14.00 7.83
CA LEU A 19 -27.59 -13.59 9.21
C LEU A 19 -28.82 -12.68 9.30
N SER A 20 -29.76 -12.97 10.20
CA SER A 20 -30.95 -12.13 10.43
C SER A 20 -30.61 -10.83 11.16
N LEU A 21 -31.43 -9.78 10.98
CA LEU A 21 -31.25 -8.43 11.54
C LEU A 21 -31.50 -8.39 13.05
N THR A 22 -30.60 -8.97 13.85
CA THR A 22 -30.67 -8.95 15.33
C THR A 22 -29.39 -8.38 15.94
N ALA A 23 -29.49 -7.90 17.18
CA ALA A 23 -28.32 -7.34 17.90
C ALA A 23 -27.25 -8.40 18.20
N LEU A 24 -27.67 -9.65 18.48
CA LEU A 24 -26.77 -10.79 18.68
C LEU A 24 -25.97 -11.09 17.41
N ASN A 25 -26.65 -11.11 16.25
CA ASN A 25 -26.01 -11.39 14.97
C ASN A 25 -25.09 -10.27 14.48
N TYR A 26 -25.17 -9.07 15.04
CA TYR A 26 -24.23 -8.00 14.70
C TYR A 26 -22.79 -8.34 15.14
N LYS A 27 -22.63 -8.88 16.36
CA LYS A 27 -21.30 -9.28 16.87
C LYS A 27 -20.71 -10.41 16.03
N GLU A 28 -21.53 -11.42 15.71
CA GLU A 28 -21.15 -12.52 14.82
C GLU A 28 -20.76 -12.01 13.43
N ALA A 29 -21.61 -11.20 12.80
CA ALA A 29 -21.33 -10.59 11.49
C ALA A 29 -20.02 -9.79 11.49
N TRP A 30 -19.79 -8.97 12.53
CA TRP A 30 -18.57 -8.21 12.68
C TRP A 30 -17.35 -9.12 12.83
N SER A 31 -17.45 -10.17 13.65
CA SER A 31 -16.35 -11.13 13.84
C SER A 31 -16.01 -11.90 12.56
N LEU A 32 -17.01 -12.30 11.76
CA LEU A 32 -16.79 -12.96 10.47
C LEU A 32 -16.08 -12.04 9.48
N LEU A 33 -16.46 -10.76 9.45
CA LEU A 33 -15.82 -9.76 8.60
C LEU A 33 -14.37 -9.51 9.04
N VAL A 34 -14.12 -9.34 10.35
CA VAL A 34 -12.77 -9.17 10.90
C VAL A 34 -11.92 -10.40 10.61
N ASN A 35 -12.40 -11.61 10.92
CA ASN A 35 -11.64 -12.84 10.68
C ASN A 35 -11.27 -13.02 9.20
N ARG A 36 -12.15 -12.63 8.28
CA ARG A 36 -11.93 -12.78 6.84
C ARG A 36 -11.07 -11.68 6.23
N TYR A 37 -11.27 -10.42 6.65
CA TYR A 37 -10.69 -9.26 5.98
C TYR A 37 -9.59 -8.54 6.79
N ASP A 38 -9.55 -8.69 8.12
CA ASP A 38 -8.52 -8.11 8.99
C ASP A 38 -7.31 -9.05 9.15
N ASN A 39 -6.97 -9.79 8.09
CA ASN A 39 -5.75 -10.58 8.08
C ASN A 39 -4.55 -9.64 7.85
N LYS A 40 -3.97 -9.13 8.93
CA LYS A 40 -2.81 -8.21 8.91
C LYS A 40 -1.69 -8.70 8.00
N ARG A 41 -1.38 -10.01 8.02
CA ARG A 41 -0.34 -10.59 7.14
C ARG A 41 -0.67 -10.41 5.67
N LEU A 42 -1.91 -10.68 5.27
CA LEU A 42 -2.34 -10.51 3.88
C LEU A 42 -2.36 -9.03 3.48
N ILE A 43 -2.79 -8.14 4.38
CA ILE A 43 -2.80 -6.69 4.14
C ILE A 43 -1.38 -6.18 3.92
N VAL A 44 -0.44 -6.57 4.78
CA VAL A 44 0.99 -6.27 4.63
C VAL A 44 1.52 -6.78 3.30
N GLN A 45 1.23 -8.04 2.94
CA GLN A 45 1.68 -8.63 1.68
C GLN A 45 1.15 -7.86 0.46
N LYS A 46 -0.11 -7.39 0.49
CA LYS A 46 -0.67 -6.56 -0.58
C LYS A 46 0.02 -5.22 -0.71
N HIS A 47 0.30 -4.54 0.41
CA HIS A 47 1.03 -3.26 0.38
C HIS A 47 2.45 -3.43 -0.13
N LEU A 48 3.16 -4.47 0.32
CA LEU A 48 4.50 -4.80 -0.18
C LEU A 48 4.48 -5.14 -1.67
N HIS A 49 3.50 -5.94 -2.12
CA HIS A 49 3.36 -6.26 -3.53
C HIS A 49 3.20 -4.99 -4.36
N HIS A 50 2.23 -4.13 -4.02
CA HIS A 50 2.00 -2.89 -4.77
C HIS A 50 3.17 -1.92 -4.72
N LEU A 51 3.91 -1.85 -3.61
CA LEU A 51 5.13 -1.05 -3.49
C LEU A 51 6.24 -1.55 -4.42
N LEU A 52 6.45 -2.87 -4.47
CA LEU A 52 7.52 -3.49 -5.24
C LEU A 52 7.17 -3.65 -6.73
N SER A 53 5.90 -3.78 -7.07
CA SER A 53 5.41 -4.05 -8.43
C SER A 53 4.99 -2.80 -9.20
N GLN A 54 5.38 -1.60 -8.74
CA GLN A 54 5.05 -0.36 -9.46
C GLN A 54 5.62 -0.40 -10.89
N PRO A 55 4.89 0.13 -11.88
CA PRO A 55 5.35 0.16 -13.27
C PRO A 55 6.53 1.11 -13.45
N VAL A 56 7.42 0.79 -14.39
CA VAL A 56 8.49 1.69 -14.81
C VAL A 56 7.88 2.86 -15.57
N ILE A 57 8.30 4.08 -15.24
CA ILE A 57 7.85 5.29 -15.91
C ILE A 57 8.54 5.37 -17.28
N ASN A 58 7.73 5.41 -18.34
CA ASN A 58 8.22 5.61 -19.70
C ASN A 58 8.14 7.11 -20.06
N GLY A 59 9.30 7.73 -20.30
CA GLY A 59 9.41 9.13 -20.74
C GLY A 59 9.35 10.17 -19.62
N LYS A 60 9.39 11.45 -20.00
CA LYS A 60 9.48 12.60 -19.08
C LYS A 60 8.09 13.07 -18.60
N SER A 61 7.33 12.21 -17.93
CA SER A 61 6.03 12.59 -17.36
C SER A 61 6.17 12.98 -15.89
N VAL A 62 6.06 14.28 -15.59
CA VAL A 62 6.04 14.81 -14.21
C VAL A 62 4.89 14.21 -13.41
N ASN A 63 3.74 13.99 -14.04
CA ASN A 63 2.57 13.40 -13.38
C ASN A 63 2.82 11.93 -13.01
N ALA A 64 3.54 11.18 -13.85
CA ALA A 64 3.92 9.80 -13.53
C ALA A 64 4.90 9.73 -12.35
N LEU A 65 5.85 10.67 -12.27
CA LEU A 65 6.79 10.78 -11.15
C LEU A 65 6.07 11.10 -9.83
N ARG A 66 5.16 12.08 -9.83
CA ARG A 66 4.34 12.39 -8.64
C ARG A 66 3.51 11.17 -8.22
N SER A 67 2.85 10.54 -9.18
CA SER A 67 2.06 9.33 -8.92
C SER A 67 2.90 8.20 -8.29
N LEU A 68 4.12 7.97 -8.79
CA LEU A 68 5.04 6.99 -8.21
C LEU A 68 5.35 7.31 -6.73
N LEU A 69 5.67 8.57 -6.43
CA LEU A 69 5.96 9.01 -5.05
C LEU A 69 4.71 8.92 -4.16
N ASP A 70 3.55 9.32 -4.66
CA ASP A 70 2.28 9.28 -3.93
C ASP A 70 1.88 7.85 -3.58
N ILE A 71 1.98 6.92 -4.54
CA ILE A 71 1.68 5.49 -4.34
C ILE A 71 2.67 4.88 -3.34
N THR A 72 3.96 5.21 -3.46
CA THR A 72 5.01 4.75 -2.53
C THR A 72 4.72 5.22 -1.11
N SER A 73 4.44 6.53 -0.95
CA SER A 73 4.13 7.15 0.35
C SER A 73 2.86 6.60 0.97
N LYS A 74 1.83 6.34 0.16
CA LYS A 74 0.58 5.70 0.58
C LYS A 74 0.83 4.31 1.16
N HIS A 75 1.59 3.47 0.47
CA HIS A 75 1.87 2.11 0.94
C HIS A 75 2.79 2.09 2.17
N LEU A 76 3.77 2.98 2.25
CA LEU A 76 4.61 3.12 3.44
C LEU A 76 3.82 3.58 4.66
N SER A 77 2.92 4.55 4.48
CA SER A 77 2.05 5.03 5.55
C SER A 77 1.14 3.91 6.07
N ALA A 78 0.58 3.09 5.16
CA ALA A 78 -0.22 1.94 5.55
C ALA A 78 0.58 0.87 6.31
N LEU A 79 1.80 0.56 5.86
CA LEU A 79 2.70 -0.37 6.56
C LEU A 79 3.12 0.15 7.94
N LYS A 80 3.31 1.47 8.09
CA LYS A 80 3.57 2.12 9.39
C LYS A 80 2.39 1.99 10.34
N VAL A 81 1.15 2.16 9.86
CA VAL A 81 -0.08 1.96 10.65
C VAL A 81 -0.23 0.50 11.09
N LEU A 82 0.28 -0.45 10.29
CA LEU A 82 0.36 -1.87 10.62
C LEU A 82 1.54 -2.22 11.53
N GLU A 83 2.22 -1.23 12.09
CA GLU A 83 3.33 -1.37 13.05
C GLU A 83 4.60 -2.04 12.48
N LEU A 84 4.81 -2.00 11.15
CA LEU A 84 6.07 -2.44 10.57
C LEU A 84 7.19 -1.40 10.80
N PRO A 85 8.45 -1.85 10.97
CA PRO A 85 9.60 -0.98 11.19
C PRO A 85 10.10 -0.34 9.88
N VAL A 86 9.24 0.41 9.19
CA VAL A 86 9.56 1.05 7.89
C VAL A 86 10.54 2.23 8.01
N LYS A 87 10.86 2.68 9.23
CA LYS A 87 11.77 3.82 9.49
C LYS A 87 13.22 3.60 9.07
N HIS A 88 13.60 2.37 8.74
CA HIS A 88 14.97 2.00 8.39
C HIS A 88 15.08 1.51 6.95
N TRP A 89 14.05 1.77 6.13
CA TRP A 89 13.96 1.23 4.77
C TRP A 89 14.47 2.21 3.72
N ASP A 90 14.99 3.37 4.11
CA ASP A 90 15.31 4.48 3.20
C ASP A 90 16.20 4.03 2.03
N ALA A 91 17.30 3.32 2.31
CA ALA A 91 18.19 2.78 1.27
C ALA A 91 17.50 1.80 0.31
N ILE A 92 16.63 0.92 0.83
CA ILE A 92 15.90 -0.06 0.04
C ILE A 92 14.85 0.65 -0.83
N LEU A 93 14.16 1.64 -0.26
CA LEU A 93 13.12 2.41 -0.94
C LEU A 93 13.70 3.27 -2.05
N VAL A 94 14.82 3.94 -1.78
CA VAL A 94 15.56 4.70 -2.79
C VAL A 94 15.94 3.80 -3.94
N TYR A 95 16.48 2.61 -3.66
CA TYR A 95 16.82 1.64 -4.71
C TYR A 95 15.59 1.18 -5.52
N ILE A 96 14.48 0.85 -4.87
CA ILE A 96 13.23 0.42 -5.55
C ILE A 96 12.70 1.54 -6.43
N VAL A 97 12.58 2.76 -5.90
CA VAL A 97 12.01 3.91 -6.60
C VAL A 97 12.91 4.33 -7.76
N SER A 98 14.23 4.37 -7.57
CA SER A 98 15.19 4.69 -8.64
C SER A 98 15.09 3.71 -9.80
N ASN A 99 14.90 2.42 -9.53
CA ASN A 99 14.67 1.39 -10.56
C ASN A 99 13.30 1.49 -11.28
N ARG A 100 12.46 2.47 -10.93
CA ARG A 100 11.20 2.77 -11.64
C ARG A 100 11.28 4.07 -12.44
N LEU A 101 12.39 4.81 -12.32
CA LEU A 101 12.63 6.03 -13.08
C LEU A 101 13.14 5.70 -14.50
N PRO A 102 12.86 6.57 -15.49
CA PRO A 102 13.43 6.41 -16.82
C PRO A 102 14.94 6.69 -16.80
N SER A 103 15.68 6.00 -17.67
CA SER A 103 17.15 6.04 -17.73
C SER A 103 17.73 7.46 -17.85
N ASN A 104 17.04 8.35 -18.56
CA ASN A 104 17.48 9.74 -18.73
C ASN A 104 17.38 10.57 -17.44
N ILE A 105 16.49 10.22 -16.50
CA ILE A 105 16.39 10.88 -15.18
C ILE A 105 17.40 10.26 -14.22
N MET A 106 17.58 8.93 -14.30
CA MET A 106 18.62 8.25 -13.52
C MET A 106 20.01 8.80 -13.82
N GLN A 107 20.36 9.02 -15.10
CA GLN A 107 21.65 9.61 -15.47
C GLN A 107 21.89 10.98 -14.83
N THR A 108 20.89 11.88 -14.86
CA THR A 108 21.01 13.19 -14.19
C THR A 108 21.10 13.05 -12.68
N TRP A 109 20.34 12.12 -12.10
CA TRP A 109 20.37 11.87 -10.67
C TRP A 109 21.71 11.28 -10.21
N GLU A 110 22.30 10.36 -10.98
CA GLU A 110 23.61 9.79 -10.70
C GLU A 110 24.73 10.83 -10.83
N ILE A 111 24.66 11.73 -11.82
CA ILE A 111 25.62 12.83 -11.96
C ILE A 111 25.57 13.76 -10.75
N ASP A 112 24.37 14.09 -10.26
CA ASP A 112 24.20 14.93 -9.07
C ASP A 112 24.55 14.17 -7.78
N SER A 113 24.24 12.88 -7.70
CA SER A 113 24.46 12.04 -6.51
C SER A 113 25.92 11.59 -6.36
N CYS A 114 26.68 11.44 -7.45
CA CYS A 114 28.13 11.16 -7.40
C CYS A 114 28.93 12.27 -6.70
N ARG A 115 28.32 13.42 -6.43
CA ARG A 115 28.91 14.50 -5.62
C ARG A 115 28.82 14.25 -4.11
N SER A 116 28.04 13.26 -3.69
CA SER A 116 27.85 12.87 -2.29
C SER A 116 28.14 11.39 -2.09
N THR A 117 28.94 11.05 -1.08
CA THR A 117 29.21 9.66 -0.67
C THR A 117 28.34 9.21 0.51
N ASP A 118 27.46 10.08 0.99
CA ASP A 118 26.64 9.81 2.17
C ASP A 118 25.50 8.85 1.84
N LEU A 119 25.09 8.08 2.85
CA LEU A 119 23.93 7.18 2.72
C LEU A 119 22.67 8.01 2.45
N PRO A 120 21.77 7.53 1.58
CA PRO A 120 20.49 8.19 1.38
C PRO A 120 19.69 8.16 2.68
N SER A 121 19.40 9.35 3.21
CA SER A 121 18.71 9.62 4.48
C SER A 121 17.29 10.10 4.28
#